data_AF-A0A0J7K6G2-F1
#
_entry.id   AF-A0A0J7K6G2-F1
#
_cell.length_a   1.000
_cell.length_b   1.000
_cell.length_c   1.000
_cell.angle_alpha   90.00
_cell.angle_beta   90.00
_cell.angle_gamma   90.00
#
_symmetry.space_group_name_H-M   'P 1'
#
loop_
_entity.id
_entity.type
_entity.pdbx_description
1 polymer ?
#
loop_
_entity_poly.entity_id
_entity_poly.type
_entity_poly.pdbx_seq_one_letter_code
_entity_poly.pdbx_strand_id
1 'polypeptide(L)'
;MMCDEYRRKSAAERKHYADNQLLCVNCLGKHKITDCPSKRLCSVCAEKHHTSLHDTFRKAPVEKDIAQAVHVAYSLSRYQPSVLLATARILVADRFGNPHAARDLIDQGSETTIITENLAQRLRLPRRNTAVAVFGVGGHQTGVAKGLVVLKLSARSGGRSVTSSAIILLRLTGYASKSVASTRDWPHVQGLELADPDPTSTDPIDVLLGADIYSSIVLEGLLKGAKLHPLAKKTIFGWILSSPIKSEEERRTTTTHQCTVGLPLSSLVRRFWEQEELPLSPSPLTKAEMKCEELFALSHTRTPEGRYVVRLPVASMLPDLSETRKAAVQSLLRTEKRFQKKTTNSRSSMKTS
;
A
#
# COMPACT_ATOMS: atom_id res chain seq x y z
N MET A 1 17.24 -35.60 -14.95
CA MET A 1 18.21 -35.22 -13.91
C MET A 1 18.64 -33.79 -14.21
N MET A 2 18.48 -32.83 -13.28
CA MET A 2 18.89 -31.42 -13.52
C MET A 2 20.38 -31.26 -13.20
N CYS A 3 21.13 -30.53 -14.04
CA CYS A 3 22.57 -30.29 -13.85
C CYS A 3 22.87 -29.40 -12.64
N ASP A 4 24.08 -29.51 -12.10
CA ASP A 4 24.49 -28.80 -10.88
C ASP A 4 24.60 -27.29 -11.06
N GLU A 5 24.85 -26.82 -12.29
CA GLU A 5 24.82 -25.40 -12.61
C GLU A 5 23.40 -24.84 -12.52
N TYR A 6 22.39 -25.56 -13.04
CA TYR A 6 20.98 -25.17 -12.94
C TYR A 6 20.49 -25.16 -11.48
N ARG A 7 20.94 -26.13 -10.66
CA ARG A 7 20.60 -26.20 -9.23
C ARG A 7 21.18 -25.03 -8.43
N ARG A 8 22.34 -24.49 -8.84
CA ARG A 8 22.97 -23.34 -8.15
C ARG A 8 22.31 -21.99 -8.45
N LYS A 9 21.59 -21.85 -9.57
CA LYS A 9 20.85 -20.63 -9.92
C LYS A 9 19.64 -20.43 -9.00
N SER A 10 19.32 -19.18 -8.67
CA SER A 10 18.08 -18.79 -8.01
C SER A 10 16.85 -19.11 -8.87
N ALA A 11 15.66 -19.14 -8.28
CA ALA A 11 14.44 -19.41 -9.04
C ALA A 11 14.21 -18.37 -10.17
N ALA A 12 14.55 -17.09 -9.92
CA ALA A 12 14.46 -16.02 -10.91
C ALA A 12 15.41 -16.24 -12.09
N GLU A 13 16.68 -16.58 -11.80
CA GLU A 13 17.67 -16.91 -12.84
C GLU A 13 17.29 -18.18 -13.62
N ARG A 14 16.68 -19.17 -12.96
CA ARG A 14 16.17 -20.38 -13.62
C ARG A 14 15.01 -20.08 -14.56
N LYS A 15 14.10 -19.18 -14.17
CA LYS A 15 12.98 -18.74 -15.02
C LYS A 15 13.51 -17.95 -16.21
N HIS A 16 14.40 -17.00 -15.98
CA HIS A 16 15.03 -16.22 -17.05
C HIS A 16 15.79 -17.13 -18.04
N TYR A 17 16.50 -18.15 -17.54
CA TYR A 17 17.13 -19.15 -18.39
C TYR A 17 16.11 -19.96 -19.21
N ALA A 18 15.00 -20.39 -18.59
CA ALA A 18 13.93 -21.11 -19.30
C ALA A 18 13.30 -20.24 -20.40
N ASP A 19 13.05 -18.95 -20.12
CA ASP A 19 12.50 -18.00 -21.08
C ASP A 19 13.48 -17.76 -22.25
N ASN A 20 14.76 -17.52 -21.95
CA ASN A 20 15.80 -17.31 -22.98
C ASN A 20 16.04 -18.54 -23.86
N GLN A 21 15.89 -19.73 -23.31
CA GLN A 21 16.05 -21.00 -24.04
C GLN A 21 14.72 -21.50 -24.64
N LEU A 22 13.66 -20.69 -24.57
CA LEU A 22 12.31 -21.00 -25.07
C LEU A 22 11.77 -22.35 -24.56
N LEU A 23 12.02 -22.61 -23.28
CA LEU A 23 11.55 -23.79 -22.57
C LEU A 23 10.21 -23.52 -21.87
N CYS A 24 9.34 -24.51 -21.88
CA CYS A 24 8.07 -24.49 -21.17
C CYS A 24 8.30 -24.33 -19.67
N VAL A 25 7.74 -23.29 -19.06
CA VAL A 25 7.89 -23.03 -17.61
C VAL A 25 7.22 -24.10 -16.73
N ASN A 26 6.36 -24.97 -17.28
CA ASN A 26 5.72 -26.06 -16.54
C ASN A 26 6.58 -27.33 -16.45
N CYS A 27 7.25 -27.72 -17.54
CA CYS A 27 7.99 -28.99 -17.59
C CYS A 27 9.45 -28.85 -18.07
N LEU A 28 9.90 -27.64 -18.38
CA LEU A 28 11.23 -27.29 -18.90
C LEU A 28 11.57 -27.97 -20.24
N GLY A 29 10.57 -28.35 -21.02
CA GLY A 29 10.72 -28.94 -22.37
C GLY A 29 10.59 -27.88 -23.48
N LYS A 30 11.04 -28.19 -24.69
CA LYS A 30 10.96 -27.28 -25.85
C LYS A 30 9.55 -27.23 -26.45
N HIS A 31 8.69 -26.38 -25.88
CA HIS A 31 7.35 -26.06 -26.38
C HIS A 31 6.77 -24.88 -25.60
N LYS A 32 5.65 -24.31 -26.07
CA LYS A 32 4.90 -23.28 -25.34
C LYS A 32 4.06 -23.90 -24.22
N ILE A 33 3.84 -23.18 -23.12
CA ILE A 33 3.06 -23.67 -21.98
C ILE A 33 1.62 -24.08 -22.35
N THR A 34 1.03 -23.44 -23.36
CA THR A 34 -0.31 -23.75 -23.90
C THR A 34 -0.38 -25.16 -24.48
N ASP A 35 0.74 -25.65 -25.01
CA ASP A 35 0.85 -26.91 -25.73
C ASP A 35 1.53 -27.98 -24.85
N CYS A 36 1.64 -27.72 -23.54
CA CYS A 36 2.38 -28.57 -22.63
C CYS A 36 1.62 -29.90 -22.37
N PRO A 37 2.20 -31.07 -22.74
CA PRO A 37 1.56 -32.37 -22.50
C PRO A 37 1.67 -32.81 -21.02
N SER A 38 2.48 -32.12 -20.22
CA SER A 38 2.70 -32.46 -18.82
C SER A 38 1.49 -32.04 -17.97
N LYS A 39 0.84 -33.05 -17.36
CA LYS A 39 -0.17 -32.87 -16.32
C LYS A 39 0.43 -32.59 -14.93
N ARG A 40 1.76 -32.56 -14.81
CA ARG A 40 2.43 -32.26 -13.54
C ARG A 40 2.22 -30.80 -13.19
N LEU A 41 1.84 -30.56 -11.95
CA LEU A 41 1.65 -29.25 -11.34
C LEU A 41 2.77 -29.03 -10.33
N CYS A 42 2.97 -27.77 -9.94
CA CYS A 42 3.91 -27.41 -8.90
C CYS A 42 3.60 -28.18 -7.61
N SER A 43 4.58 -28.91 -7.08
CA SER A 43 4.39 -29.70 -5.86
C SER A 43 4.22 -28.85 -4.58
N VAL A 44 4.35 -27.52 -4.67
CA VAL A 44 4.21 -26.59 -3.55
C VAL A 44 2.87 -25.85 -3.58
N CYS A 45 2.35 -25.46 -4.75
CA CYS A 45 1.10 -24.68 -4.85
C CYS A 45 0.07 -25.20 -5.86
N ALA A 46 0.31 -26.36 -6.48
CA ALA A 46 -0.57 -26.99 -7.46
C ALA A 46 -0.90 -26.15 -8.72
N GLU A 47 -0.12 -25.11 -9.02
CA GLU A 47 -0.26 -24.31 -10.25
C GLU A 47 0.60 -24.85 -11.41
N LYS A 48 0.32 -24.40 -12.64
CA LYS A 48 1.04 -24.79 -13.87
C LYS A 48 2.42 -24.14 -14.00
N HIS A 49 3.36 -24.56 -13.16
CA HIS A 49 4.80 -24.27 -13.31
C HIS A 49 5.66 -25.36 -12.67
N HIS A 50 6.91 -25.46 -13.12
CA HIS A 50 7.87 -26.41 -12.59
C HIS A 50 8.26 -26.03 -11.16
N THR A 51 8.32 -26.99 -10.22
CA THR A 51 8.61 -26.75 -8.80
C THR A 51 9.90 -25.96 -8.55
N SER A 52 10.94 -26.14 -9.36
CA SER A 52 12.21 -25.38 -9.23
C SER A 52 12.08 -23.87 -9.49
N LEU A 53 10.97 -23.45 -10.12
CA LEU A 53 10.63 -22.07 -10.39
C LEU A 53 9.63 -21.52 -9.37
N HIS A 54 9.16 -22.33 -8.41
CA HIS A 54 8.08 -21.95 -7.51
C HIS A 54 8.31 -20.61 -6.82
N ASP A 55 9.51 -20.31 -6.34
CA ASP A 55 9.77 -19.03 -5.65
C ASP A 55 9.60 -17.79 -6.56
N THR A 56 9.60 -17.93 -7.89
CA THR A 56 9.23 -16.83 -8.82
C THR A 56 7.74 -16.66 -9.00
N PHE A 57 6.98 -17.74 -8.79
CA PHE A 57 5.53 -17.78 -8.86
C PHE A 57 4.88 -17.74 -7.48
N ARG A 58 5.70 -17.77 -6.42
CA ARG A 58 5.31 -17.47 -5.06
C ARG A 58 4.86 -16.03 -5.10
N LYS A 59 3.53 -15.84 -5.15
CA LYS A 59 2.93 -14.62 -4.61
C LYS A 59 3.58 -14.51 -3.24
N ALA A 60 4.38 -13.45 -3.06
CA ALA A 60 4.92 -13.15 -1.75
C ALA A 60 3.76 -13.35 -0.76
N PRO A 61 3.98 -13.97 0.42
CA PRO A 61 3.07 -13.73 1.50
C PRO A 61 2.84 -12.22 1.47
N VAL A 62 1.58 -11.80 1.49
CA VAL A 62 1.30 -10.43 1.88
C VAL A 62 1.79 -10.39 3.33
N GLU A 63 3.11 -10.25 3.50
CA GLU A 63 3.68 -9.45 4.55
C GLU A 63 2.88 -8.18 4.40
N LYS A 64 1.87 -8.09 5.27
CA LYS A 64 1.36 -6.82 5.70
C LYS A 64 2.58 -6.14 6.29
N ASP A 65 3.43 -5.59 5.41
CA ASP A 65 4.03 -4.31 5.66
C ASP A 65 2.82 -3.43 5.94
N ILE A 66 2.49 -3.38 7.23
CA ILE A 66 2.00 -2.17 7.83
C ILE A 66 3.10 -1.19 7.44
N ALA A 67 2.90 -0.53 6.30
CA ALA A 67 3.66 0.63 5.94
C ALA A 67 3.40 1.60 7.10
N GLN A 68 4.28 1.55 8.10
CA GLN A 68 4.49 2.67 8.98
C GLN A 68 4.98 3.77 8.03
N ALA A 69 4.03 4.57 7.55
CA ALA A 69 4.32 5.83 6.90
C ALA A 69 5.00 6.70 7.95
N VAL A 70 6.31 6.55 8.10
CA VAL A 70 7.12 7.52 8.80
C VAL A 70 7.16 8.73 7.87
N HIS A 71 6.22 9.65 8.09
CA HIS A 71 6.02 10.90 7.34
C HIS A 71 7.15 11.93 7.53
N VAL A 72 8.38 11.49 7.79
CA VAL A 72 9.49 12.37 8.12
C VAL A 72 10.75 11.89 7.41
N ALA A 73 11.12 12.59 6.33
CA ALA A 73 12.52 12.62 5.92
C ALA A 73 13.24 13.58 6.87
N TYR A 74 14.16 13.06 7.68
CA TYR A 74 15.06 13.88 8.48
C TYR A 74 16.07 14.54 7.54
N SER A 75 16.06 15.87 7.47
CA SER A 75 17.13 16.63 6.83
C SER A 75 18.09 17.14 7.90
N LEU A 76 19.40 16.99 7.68
CA LEU A 76 20.45 17.50 8.56
C LEU A 76 20.67 19.03 8.41
N SER A 77 19.90 19.73 7.58
CA SER A 77 20.04 21.19 7.39
C SER A 77 19.16 21.99 8.35
N ARG A 78 19.77 22.97 9.04
CA ARG A 78 19.10 23.79 10.08
C ARG A 78 18.13 24.86 9.55
N TYR A 79 18.12 25.10 8.24
CA TYR A 79 17.23 26.06 7.59
C TYR A 79 16.60 25.43 6.35
N GLN A 80 15.33 25.04 6.45
CA GLN A 80 14.54 24.66 5.29
C GLN A 80 13.48 25.73 4.98
N PRO A 81 13.39 26.21 3.74
CA PRO A 81 12.33 27.11 3.35
C PRO A 81 10.98 26.39 3.41
N SER A 82 9.94 27.10 3.85
CA SER A 82 8.58 26.57 3.83
C SER A 82 8.06 26.60 2.39
N VAL A 83 7.30 25.61 1.94
CA VAL A 83 6.82 25.55 0.55
C VAL A 83 5.33 25.85 0.49
N LEU A 84 4.93 26.84 -0.30
CA LEU A 84 3.54 27.04 -0.68
C LEU A 84 3.15 26.02 -1.75
N LEU A 85 2.04 25.32 -1.49
CA LEU A 85 1.40 24.45 -2.44
C LEU A 85 0.36 25.23 -3.26
N ALA A 86 0.24 24.87 -4.54
CA ALA A 86 -0.74 25.45 -5.45
C ALA A 86 -2.16 25.05 -5.03
N THR A 87 -2.80 25.89 -4.22
CA THR A 87 -4.15 25.68 -3.70
C THR A 87 -5.12 26.70 -4.28
N ALA A 88 -6.36 26.29 -4.48
CA ALA A 88 -7.49 27.17 -4.78
C ALA A 88 -8.68 26.84 -3.90
N ARG A 89 -9.49 27.85 -3.60
CA ARG A 89 -10.84 27.65 -3.08
C ARG A 89 -11.79 27.79 -4.25
N ILE A 90 -12.59 26.76 -4.47
CA ILE A 90 -13.46 26.62 -5.64
C ILE A 90 -14.91 26.36 -5.23
N LEU A 91 -15.80 26.44 -6.21
CA LEU A 91 -17.17 25.96 -6.09
C LEU A 91 -17.32 24.63 -6.82
N VAL A 92 -17.92 23.65 -6.16
CA VAL A 92 -18.26 22.33 -6.71
C VAL A 92 -19.78 22.20 -6.72
N ALA A 93 -20.35 21.89 -7.88
CA ALA A 93 -21.79 21.69 -7.99
C ALA A 93 -22.22 20.38 -7.31
N ASP A 94 -23.31 20.41 -6.54
CA ASP A 94 -23.96 19.21 -6.01
C ASP A 94 -24.80 18.48 -7.09
N ARG A 95 -25.49 17.40 -6.68
CA ARG A 95 -26.37 16.63 -7.58
C ARG A 95 -27.51 17.42 -8.22
N PHE A 96 -27.87 18.57 -7.66
CA PHE A 96 -28.92 19.45 -8.16
C PHE A 96 -28.34 20.65 -8.91
N GLY A 97 -27.01 20.77 -8.99
CA GLY A 97 -26.31 21.87 -9.63
C GLY A 97 -26.02 23.06 -8.72
N ASN A 98 -26.36 22.99 -7.42
CA ASN A 98 -26.07 24.11 -6.51
C ASN A 98 -24.58 24.15 -6.18
N PRO A 99 -23.95 25.33 -6.13
CA PRO A 99 -22.53 25.46 -5.85
C PRO A 99 -22.22 25.33 -4.35
N HIS A 100 -21.18 24.57 -4.01
CA HIS A 100 -20.67 24.42 -2.64
C HIS A 100 -19.16 24.70 -2.60
N ALA A 101 -18.71 25.39 -1.56
CA ALA A 101 -17.29 25.68 -1.38
C ALA A 101 -16.49 24.41 -1.06
N ALA A 102 -15.33 24.29 -1.71
CA ALA A 102 -14.33 23.26 -1.46
C ALA A 102 -12.93 23.87 -1.61
N ARG A 103 -11.93 23.25 -0.99
CA ARG A 103 -10.52 23.59 -1.19
C ARG A 103 -9.86 22.53 -2.03
N ASP A 104 -9.15 22.95 -3.07
CA ASP A 104 -8.39 22.07 -3.94
C ASP A 104 -6.88 22.22 -3.77
N LEU A 105 -6.18 21.19 -4.22
CA LEU A 105 -4.75 21.19 -4.48
C LEU A 105 -4.54 20.87 -5.96
N ILE A 106 -3.77 21.70 -6.66
CA ILE A 106 -3.38 21.46 -8.04
C ILE A 106 -2.03 20.76 -8.04
N ASP A 107 -2.03 19.50 -8.48
CA ASP A 107 -0.88 18.61 -8.42
C ASP A 107 -0.70 17.84 -9.74
N GLN A 108 0.20 18.34 -10.59
CA GLN A 108 0.57 17.67 -11.83
C GLN A 108 1.35 16.37 -11.62
N GLY A 109 1.79 16.06 -10.39
CA GLY A 109 2.39 14.78 -10.04
C GLY A 109 1.38 13.65 -9.93
N SER A 110 0.07 13.97 -9.90
CA SER A 110 -1.01 13.00 -9.91
C SER A 110 -1.61 12.89 -11.31
N GLU A 111 -1.75 11.66 -11.83
CA GLU A 111 -2.29 11.43 -13.18
C GLU A 111 -3.78 11.78 -13.30
N THR A 112 -4.55 11.63 -12.22
CA THR A 112 -6.02 11.79 -12.22
C THR A 112 -6.48 12.67 -11.07
N THR A 113 -7.63 13.31 -11.27
CA THR A 113 -8.35 14.05 -10.24
C THR A 113 -8.91 13.12 -9.16
N ILE A 114 -8.84 13.56 -7.89
CA ILE A 114 -9.33 12.81 -6.72
C ILE A 114 -10.26 13.69 -5.90
N ILE A 115 -11.35 13.13 -5.40
CA ILE A 115 -12.25 13.78 -4.43
C ILE A 115 -12.31 12.97 -3.14
N THR A 116 -12.42 13.65 -2.00
CA THR A 116 -12.67 12.99 -0.71
C THR A 116 -14.06 12.36 -0.67
N GLU A 117 -14.16 11.20 -0.01
CA GLU A 117 -15.44 10.53 0.26
C GLU A 117 -16.39 11.47 1.01
N ASN A 118 -15.88 12.28 1.94
CA ASN A 118 -16.67 13.24 2.71
C ASN A 118 -17.35 14.28 1.80
N LEU A 119 -16.61 14.94 0.90
CA LEU A 119 -17.20 15.91 -0.02
C LEU A 119 -18.19 15.23 -0.97
N ALA A 120 -17.83 14.08 -1.54
CA ALA A 120 -18.70 13.35 -2.45
C ALA A 120 -20.05 12.93 -1.80
N GLN A 121 -20.03 12.53 -0.52
CA GLN A 121 -21.24 12.23 0.25
C GLN A 121 -22.08 13.48 0.53
N ARG A 122 -21.43 14.56 1.00
CA ARG A 122 -22.09 15.82 1.34
C ARG A 122 -22.82 16.42 0.14
N LEU A 123 -22.19 16.38 -1.02
CA LEU A 123 -22.76 16.86 -2.29
C LEU A 123 -23.72 15.87 -2.96
N ARG A 124 -23.86 14.66 -2.40
CA ARG A 124 -24.69 13.57 -2.91
C ARG A 124 -24.45 13.27 -4.40
N LEU A 125 -23.19 13.37 -4.84
CA LEU A 125 -22.82 13.23 -6.25
C LEU A 125 -23.21 11.85 -6.79
N PRO A 126 -23.73 11.75 -8.03
CA PRO A 126 -23.97 10.47 -8.67
C PRO A 126 -22.68 9.65 -8.80
N ARG A 127 -22.69 8.43 -8.25
CA ARG A 127 -21.51 7.56 -8.20
C ARG A 127 -21.60 6.48 -9.25
N ARG A 128 -20.48 6.21 -9.92
CA ARG A 128 -20.28 5.02 -10.73
C ARG A 128 -19.31 4.10 -10.02
N ASN A 129 -19.61 2.80 -10.04
CA ASN A 129 -18.66 1.80 -9.56
C ASN A 129 -17.45 1.76 -10.47
N THR A 130 -16.27 1.69 -9.87
CA THR A 130 -14.99 1.54 -10.59
C THR A 130 -14.04 0.68 -9.76
N ALA A 131 -12.89 0.31 -10.33
CA ALA A 131 -11.81 -0.37 -9.63
C ALA A 131 -10.49 0.17 -10.17
N VAL A 132 -10.08 1.34 -9.68
CA VAL A 132 -8.82 2.00 -10.08
C VAL A 132 -7.79 1.78 -9.00
N ALA A 133 -6.69 1.08 -9.32
CA ALA A 133 -5.56 0.95 -8.41
C ALA A 133 -4.86 2.30 -8.26
N VAL A 134 -4.60 2.71 -7.00
CA VAL A 134 -3.89 3.94 -6.69
C VAL A 134 -2.49 3.57 -6.24
N PHE A 135 -1.49 4.20 -6.84
CA PHE A 135 -0.08 3.99 -6.54
C PHE A 135 0.51 5.25 -5.92
N GLY A 136 1.29 5.08 -4.86
CA GLY A 136 2.03 6.16 -4.22
C GLY A 136 3.46 6.26 -4.72
N VAL A 137 4.19 7.24 -4.18
CA VAL A 137 5.64 7.37 -4.37
C VAL A 137 6.33 6.05 -3.99
N GLY A 138 7.22 5.55 -4.85
CA GLY A 138 7.87 4.25 -4.70
C GLY A 138 7.18 3.09 -5.43
N GLY A 139 6.07 3.35 -6.16
CA GLY A 139 5.39 2.32 -6.96
C GLY A 139 4.55 1.34 -6.14
N HIS A 140 4.41 1.57 -4.85
CA HIS A 140 3.56 0.76 -3.98
C HIS A 140 2.09 1.08 -4.22
N GLN A 141 1.28 0.04 -4.44
CA GLN A 141 -0.17 0.19 -4.50
C GLN A 141 -0.69 0.57 -3.11
N THR A 142 -1.21 1.78 -2.99
CA THR A 142 -1.73 2.31 -1.73
C THR A 142 -3.21 2.04 -1.53
N GLY A 143 -3.95 1.68 -2.60
CA GLY A 143 -5.33 1.24 -2.51
C GLY A 143 -6.01 0.94 -3.84
N VAL A 144 -7.33 0.77 -3.78
CA VAL A 144 -8.21 0.69 -4.95
C VAL A 144 -9.38 1.63 -4.72
N ALA A 145 -9.52 2.66 -5.56
CA ALA A 145 -10.69 3.51 -5.58
C ALA A 145 -11.87 2.74 -6.18
N LYS A 146 -13.00 2.75 -5.45
CA LYS A 146 -14.21 2.01 -5.83
C LYS A 146 -15.32 2.88 -6.42
N GLY A 147 -15.19 4.19 -6.28
CA GLY A 147 -16.16 5.17 -6.76
C GLY A 147 -15.52 6.14 -7.75
N LEU A 148 -16.31 6.52 -8.75
CA LEU A 148 -16.00 7.57 -9.71
C LEU A 148 -17.17 8.55 -9.73
N VAL A 149 -16.88 9.85 -9.76
CA VAL A 149 -17.85 10.92 -9.94
C VAL A 149 -17.40 11.87 -11.03
N VAL A 150 -18.33 12.65 -11.59
CA VAL A 150 -18.01 13.78 -12.44
C VAL A 150 -18.22 15.05 -11.63
N LEU A 151 -17.18 15.87 -11.52
CA LEU A 151 -17.20 17.14 -10.84
C LEU A 151 -17.45 18.26 -11.85
N LYS A 152 -18.22 19.27 -11.44
CA LYS A 152 -18.32 20.57 -12.13
C LYS A 152 -17.76 21.63 -11.20
N LEU A 153 -16.66 22.25 -11.60
CA LEU A 153 -15.83 23.13 -10.80
C LEU A 153 -15.86 24.55 -11.37
N SER A 154 -15.91 25.57 -10.52
CA SER A 154 -15.78 26.97 -10.94
C SER A 154 -15.05 27.82 -9.90
N ALA A 155 -14.64 29.03 -10.29
CA ALA A 155 -14.08 30.00 -9.34
C ALA A 155 -15.13 30.40 -8.29
N ARG A 156 -14.65 30.91 -7.15
CA ARG A 156 -15.50 31.46 -6.09
C ARG A 156 -16.31 32.68 -6.51
N SER A 157 -15.75 33.50 -7.39
CA SER A 157 -16.44 34.63 -8.02
C SER A 157 -17.46 34.20 -9.08
N GLY A 158 -17.60 32.89 -9.33
CA GLY A 158 -18.46 32.33 -10.37
C GLY A 158 -17.78 32.32 -11.74
N GLY A 159 -18.58 32.25 -12.81
CA GLY A 159 -18.09 32.31 -14.19
C GLY A 159 -17.86 30.93 -14.83
N ARG A 160 -16.80 30.82 -15.64
CA ARG A 160 -16.52 29.62 -16.45
C ARG A 160 -16.38 28.40 -15.54
N SER A 161 -17.13 27.35 -15.85
CA SER A 161 -16.97 26.04 -15.20
C SER A 161 -16.13 25.09 -16.05
N VAL A 162 -15.43 24.19 -15.38
CA VAL A 162 -14.74 23.05 -15.98
C VAL A 162 -15.30 21.76 -15.37
N THR A 163 -15.25 20.66 -16.10
CA THR A 163 -15.65 19.34 -15.60
C THR A 163 -14.46 18.39 -15.56
N SER A 164 -14.40 17.54 -14.54
CA SER A 164 -13.40 16.47 -14.45
C SER A 164 -14.00 15.20 -13.87
N SER A 165 -13.50 14.04 -14.31
CA SER A 165 -13.82 12.76 -13.68
C SER A 165 -12.88 12.55 -12.49
N ALA A 166 -13.44 12.33 -11.31
CA ALA A 166 -12.67 12.17 -10.08
C ALA A 166 -12.91 10.81 -9.46
N ILE A 167 -11.83 10.13 -9.10
CA ILE A 167 -11.93 8.92 -8.26
C ILE A 167 -12.16 9.32 -6.80
N ILE A 168 -12.96 8.52 -6.08
CA ILE A 168 -13.28 8.78 -4.68
C ILE A 168 -12.30 8.04 -3.78
N LEU A 169 -11.63 8.79 -2.89
CA LEU A 169 -10.78 8.24 -1.83
C LEU A 169 -11.28 8.66 -0.44
N LEU A 170 -11.07 7.81 0.56
CA LEU A 170 -11.51 8.07 1.94
C LEU A 170 -10.93 9.38 2.50
N ARG A 171 -9.64 9.62 2.25
CA ARG A 171 -8.90 10.81 2.69
C ARG A 171 -7.80 11.14 1.68
N LEU A 172 -7.59 12.42 1.44
CA LEU A 172 -6.36 12.95 0.86
C LEU A 172 -5.40 13.19 2.03
N THR A 173 -4.28 12.48 2.07
CA THR A 173 -3.35 12.53 3.21
C THR A 173 -2.64 13.88 3.31
N GLY A 174 -2.68 14.48 4.50
CA GLY A 174 -1.58 15.26 5.07
C GLY A 174 -1.06 16.49 4.33
N TYR A 175 -1.80 17.11 3.41
CA TYR A 175 -1.46 18.44 2.84
C TYR A 175 -1.69 19.56 3.87
N ALA A 176 -1.16 19.41 5.07
CA ALA A 176 -1.17 20.45 6.08
C ALA A 176 0.10 21.28 5.88
N SER A 177 -0.03 22.42 5.20
CA SER A 177 0.98 23.47 5.31
C SER A 177 0.97 23.92 6.78
N LYS A 178 1.98 23.52 7.56
CA LYS A 178 2.08 24.07 8.93
C LYS A 178 2.28 25.57 8.78
N SER A 179 1.36 26.32 9.38
CA SER A 179 1.28 27.78 9.45
C SER A 179 2.63 28.41 9.22
N VAL A 180 2.83 28.95 8.03
CA VAL A 180 3.99 29.81 7.79
C VAL A 180 3.53 31.20 8.19
N ALA A 181 4.03 31.68 9.32
CA ALA A 181 4.00 33.11 9.59
C ALA A 181 4.86 33.77 8.52
N SER A 182 4.25 34.27 7.44
CA SER A 182 4.92 35.20 6.55
C SER A 182 3.99 36.35 6.21
N THR A 183 4.37 37.51 6.72
CA THR A 183 4.04 38.83 6.20
C THR A 183 3.95 38.80 4.67
N ARG A 184 2.77 39.17 4.13
CA ARG A 184 2.42 39.17 2.70
C ARG A 184 3.08 40.32 1.94
N ASP A 185 4.38 40.54 2.14
CA ASP A 185 5.13 41.59 1.44
C ASP A 185 5.71 41.08 0.13
N TRP A 186 4.82 40.63 -0.77
CA TRP A 186 5.17 40.26 -2.14
C TRP A 186 4.58 41.29 -3.11
N PRO A 187 5.36 42.30 -3.55
CA PRO A 187 4.85 43.38 -4.40
C PRO A 187 4.17 42.89 -5.68
N HIS A 188 4.69 41.83 -6.30
CA HIS A 188 4.15 41.26 -7.54
C HIS A 188 2.85 40.46 -7.35
N VAL A 189 2.43 40.21 -6.10
CA VAL A 189 1.18 39.51 -5.76
C VAL A 189 0.10 40.49 -5.27
N GLN A 190 0.48 41.73 -4.95
CA GLN A 190 -0.47 42.74 -4.49
C GLN A 190 -1.50 43.05 -5.58
N GLY A 191 -2.77 43.06 -5.19
CA GLY A 191 -3.90 43.31 -6.10
C GLY A 191 -4.31 42.11 -6.97
N LEU A 192 -3.64 40.95 -6.87
CA LEU A 192 -4.09 39.75 -7.56
C LEU A 192 -5.30 39.13 -6.86
N GLU A 193 -6.30 38.73 -7.65
CA GLU A 193 -7.40 37.88 -7.17
C GLU A 193 -6.86 36.44 -6.97
N LEU A 194 -6.47 36.13 -5.73
CA LEU A 194 -5.96 34.81 -5.39
C LEU A 194 -7.07 33.76 -5.40
N ALA A 195 -6.76 32.59 -5.98
CA ALA A 195 -7.67 31.46 -6.02
C ALA A 195 -7.90 30.89 -4.60
N ASP A 196 -6.86 30.82 -3.78
CA ASP A 196 -6.96 30.65 -2.32
C ASP A 196 -6.46 31.93 -1.63
N PRO A 197 -7.34 32.74 -1.02
CA PRO A 197 -6.92 33.93 -0.28
C PRO A 197 -6.14 33.66 1.00
N ASP A 198 -6.11 32.41 1.46
CA ASP A 198 -5.25 31.98 2.55
C ASP A 198 -4.52 30.67 2.16
N PRO A 199 -3.50 30.76 1.28
CA PRO A 199 -2.75 29.59 0.80
C PRO A 199 -1.89 28.96 1.91
N THR A 200 -1.73 29.65 3.04
CA THR A 200 -1.05 29.16 4.25
C THR A 200 -1.97 28.43 5.22
N SER A 201 -3.29 28.46 4.97
CA SER A 201 -4.29 27.80 5.81
C SER A 201 -4.04 26.30 5.96
N THR A 202 -4.38 25.77 7.13
CA THR A 202 -4.43 24.34 7.44
C THR A 202 -5.77 23.69 7.11
N ASP A 203 -6.70 24.43 6.48
CA ASP A 203 -7.99 23.91 6.04
C ASP A 203 -7.81 22.64 5.17
N PRO A 204 -8.66 21.62 5.34
CA PRO A 204 -8.53 20.36 4.62
C PRO A 204 -8.67 20.57 3.11
N ILE A 205 -7.89 19.81 2.34
CA ILE A 205 -8.04 19.68 0.90
C ILE A 205 -9.13 18.64 0.62
N ASP A 206 -10.17 19.05 -0.10
CA ASP A 206 -11.29 18.18 -0.49
C ASP A 206 -11.09 17.56 -1.88
N VAL A 207 -10.36 18.24 -2.76
CA VAL A 207 -10.15 17.83 -4.15
C VAL A 207 -8.67 17.95 -4.52
N LEU A 208 -8.10 16.94 -5.14
CA LEU A 208 -6.79 17.01 -5.78
C LEU A 208 -7.01 17.04 -7.29
N LEU A 209 -6.59 18.12 -7.96
CA LEU A 209 -6.67 18.27 -9.40
C LEU A 209 -5.38 17.77 -10.04
N GLY A 210 -5.51 16.70 -10.83
CA GLY A 210 -4.39 16.03 -11.48
C GLY A 210 -3.97 16.67 -12.80
N ALA A 211 -3.02 16.02 -13.46
CA ALA A 211 -2.57 16.36 -14.82
C ALA A 211 -3.70 16.24 -15.86
N ASP A 212 -4.69 15.39 -15.61
CA ASP A 212 -5.87 15.18 -16.46
C ASP A 212 -6.69 16.44 -16.75
N ILE A 213 -6.78 17.36 -15.78
CA ILE A 213 -7.56 18.61 -15.91
C ILE A 213 -6.67 19.86 -16.05
N TYR A 214 -5.37 19.75 -15.76
CA TYR A 214 -4.48 20.92 -15.62
C TYR A 214 -4.48 21.83 -16.86
N SER A 215 -4.42 21.25 -18.06
CA SER A 215 -4.41 22.00 -19.32
C SER A 215 -5.69 22.82 -19.55
N SER A 216 -6.80 22.41 -18.95
CA SER A 216 -8.11 23.10 -19.07
C SER A 216 -8.27 24.24 -18.08
N ILE A 217 -7.52 24.23 -16.96
CA ILE A 217 -7.63 25.24 -15.90
C ILE A 217 -6.54 26.30 -15.98
N VAL A 218 -5.38 25.97 -16.57
CA VAL A 218 -4.24 26.89 -16.65
C VAL A 218 -4.49 27.97 -17.71
N LEU A 219 -4.16 29.22 -17.38
CA LEU A 219 -4.29 30.36 -18.30
C LEU A 219 -2.92 30.97 -18.60
N GLU A 220 -2.89 31.87 -19.58
CA GLU A 220 -1.75 32.77 -19.78
C GLU A 220 -1.60 33.70 -18.57
N GLY A 221 -0.35 33.95 -18.18
CA GLY A 221 0.00 34.71 -16.97
C GLY A 221 0.90 33.91 -16.05
N LEU A 222 2.07 34.47 -15.78
CA LEU A 222 3.09 33.92 -14.88
C LEU A 222 3.87 35.10 -14.30
N LEU A 223 3.84 35.24 -12.98
CA LEU A 223 4.59 36.29 -12.28
C LEU A 223 5.61 35.62 -11.37
N LYS A 224 6.88 35.97 -11.56
CA LYS A 224 7.99 35.50 -10.75
C LYS A 224 8.45 36.66 -9.88
N GLY A 225 8.44 36.46 -8.57
CA GLY A 225 9.06 37.41 -7.65
C GLY A 225 10.58 37.25 -7.59
N ALA A 226 11.18 37.92 -6.62
CA ALA A 226 12.59 37.73 -6.28
C ALA A 226 12.87 36.31 -5.73
N LYS A 227 14.14 36.02 -5.42
CA LYS A 227 14.52 34.75 -4.78
C LYS A 227 13.73 34.56 -3.47
N LEU A 228 13.15 33.38 -3.27
CA LEU A 228 12.27 33.03 -2.12
C LEU A 228 10.92 33.78 -2.07
N HIS A 229 10.50 34.41 -3.17
CA HIS A 229 9.13 34.85 -3.35
C HIS A 229 8.32 33.78 -4.09
N PRO A 230 7.00 33.71 -3.88
CA PRO A 230 6.18 32.75 -4.58
C PRO A 230 6.09 33.07 -6.07
N LEU A 231 6.03 32.02 -6.88
CA LEU A 231 5.57 32.13 -8.25
C LEU A 231 4.05 32.20 -8.24
N ALA A 232 3.49 33.17 -8.95
CA ALA A 232 2.05 33.28 -9.16
C ALA A 232 1.70 32.81 -10.57
N LYS A 233 0.73 31.91 -10.69
CA LYS A 233 0.24 31.38 -11.96
C LYS A 233 -1.24 31.66 -12.11
N LYS A 234 -1.64 32.17 -13.28
CA LYS A 234 -3.05 32.45 -13.56
C LYS A 234 -3.78 31.15 -13.94
N THR A 235 -4.95 30.94 -13.35
CA THR A 235 -5.86 29.84 -13.67
C THR A 235 -7.29 30.37 -13.83
N ILE A 236 -8.21 29.53 -14.28
CA ILE A 236 -9.64 29.86 -14.32
C ILE A 236 -10.25 30.11 -12.92
N PHE A 237 -9.58 29.67 -11.84
CA PHE A 237 -10.04 29.84 -10.45
C PHE A 237 -9.48 31.09 -9.78
N GLY A 238 -8.57 31.81 -10.44
CA GLY A 238 -7.79 32.91 -9.88
C GLY A 238 -6.28 32.65 -9.96
N TRP A 239 -5.50 33.48 -9.27
CA TRP A 239 -4.05 33.32 -9.18
C TRP A 239 -3.68 32.33 -8.06
N ILE A 240 -2.95 31.27 -8.42
CA ILE A 240 -2.40 30.30 -7.48
C ILE A 240 -0.96 30.67 -7.16
N LEU A 241 -0.51 30.39 -5.93
CA LEU A 241 0.85 30.63 -5.48
C LEU A 241 1.57 29.29 -5.23
N SER A 242 2.81 29.18 -5.68
CA SER A 242 3.63 27.99 -5.45
C SER A 242 5.12 28.33 -5.43
N SER A 243 5.84 28.00 -4.36
CA SER A 243 7.32 27.98 -4.28
C SER A 243 7.79 27.86 -2.83
N PRO A 244 9.07 27.60 -2.60
CA PRO A 244 9.71 27.90 -1.33
C PRO A 244 9.60 29.39 -1.00
N ILE A 245 9.04 29.70 0.16
CA ILE A 245 9.01 31.02 0.78
C ILE A 245 9.98 31.07 1.95
N LYS A 246 10.48 32.28 2.24
CA LYS A 246 11.32 32.51 3.41
C LYS A 246 10.52 32.15 4.67
N SER A 247 11.08 31.26 5.47
CA SER A 247 10.54 30.84 6.77
C SER A 247 11.46 31.40 7.84
N GLU A 248 10.91 32.08 8.84
CA GLU A 248 11.69 32.50 10.02
C GLU A 248 11.87 31.36 11.03
N GLU A 249 11.10 30.28 10.91
CA GLU A 249 11.16 29.11 11.79
C GLU A 249 12.16 28.04 11.32
N GLU A 250 12.97 27.51 12.25
CA GLU A 250 13.80 26.32 12.05
C GLU A 250 12.93 25.08 11.82
N ARG A 251 12.87 24.60 10.58
CA ARG A 251 12.20 23.33 10.24
C ARG A 251 13.20 22.17 10.26
N ARG A 252 12.99 21.18 11.14
CA ARG A 252 13.79 19.93 11.24
C ARG A 252 13.20 18.74 10.47
N THR A 253 12.06 18.91 9.83
CA THR A 253 11.29 17.82 9.20
C THR A 253 10.83 18.23 7.82
N THR A 254 11.12 17.39 6.82
CA THR A 254 10.55 17.50 5.47
C THR A 254 9.35 16.55 5.37
N THR A 255 8.19 17.08 5.01
CA THR A 255 6.98 16.29 4.77
C THR A 255 6.89 15.92 3.30
N THR A 256 6.89 14.62 3.00
CA THR A 256 6.51 14.11 1.69
C THR A 256 5.03 13.73 1.72
N HIS A 257 4.28 14.20 0.72
CA HIS A 257 2.86 13.88 0.61
C HIS A 257 2.73 12.57 -0.17
N GLN A 258 2.49 11.46 0.53
CA GLN A 258 2.17 10.17 -0.07
C GLN A 258 0.67 9.92 0.12
N CYS A 259 -0.06 9.65 -0.98
CA CYS A 259 -1.45 9.24 -0.92
C CYS A 259 -1.56 7.80 -0.41
N THR A 260 -1.82 7.59 0.89
CA THR A 260 -2.07 6.26 1.46
C THR A 260 -3.58 6.04 1.63
N VAL A 261 -4.15 5.04 0.95
CA VAL A 261 -5.54 4.64 1.17
C VAL A 261 -5.57 3.63 2.32
N GLY A 262 -5.31 4.11 3.53
CA GLY A 262 -5.38 3.28 4.74
C GLY A 262 -6.83 2.97 5.12
N LEU A 263 -7.09 1.75 5.61
CA LEU A 263 -8.25 1.53 6.48
C LEU A 263 -8.05 2.40 7.73
N PRO A 264 -9.11 3.02 8.29
CA PRO A 264 -9.00 3.73 9.56
C PRO A 264 -8.32 2.85 10.61
N LEU A 265 -7.44 3.43 11.44
CA LEU A 265 -6.78 2.69 12.52
C LEU A 265 -7.80 1.89 13.37
N SER A 266 -8.97 2.47 13.60
CA SER A 266 -10.09 1.81 14.28
C SER A 266 -10.55 0.52 13.62
N SER A 267 -10.51 0.43 12.29
CA SER A 267 -10.86 -0.79 11.54
C SER A 267 -9.76 -1.85 11.64
N LEU A 268 -8.49 -1.45 11.71
CA LEU A 268 -7.37 -2.38 11.93
C LEU A 268 -7.39 -2.93 13.36
N VAL A 269 -7.62 -2.06 14.34
CA VAL A 269 -7.81 -2.43 15.75
C VAL A 269 -9.02 -3.37 15.87
N ARG A 270 -10.18 -3.01 15.33
CA ARG A 270 -11.36 -3.87 15.35
C ARG A 270 -11.08 -5.26 14.78
N ARG A 271 -10.42 -5.35 13.61
CA ARG A 271 -10.09 -6.65 12.99
C ARG A 271 -9.08 -7.47 13.79
N PHE A 272 -8.17 -6.83 14.52
CA PHE A 272 -7.27 -7.51 15.45
C PHE A 272 -8.08 -8.13 16.60
N TRP A 273 -9.00 -7.36 17.19
CA TRP A 273 -9.89 -7.85 18.26
C TRP A 273 -10.81 -8.97 17.77
N GLU A 274 -11.43 -8.84 16.61
CA GLU A 274 -12.27 -9.90 16.00
C GLU A 274 -11.49 -11.19 15.72
N GLN A 275 -10.17 -11.15 15.61
CA GLN A 275 -9.32 -12.33 15.40
C GLN A 275 -8.90 -12.99 16.74
N GLU A 276 -8.68 -12.19 17.78
CA GLU A 276 -8.30 -12.67 19.12
C GLU A 276 -9.51 -13.08 19.97
N GLU A 277 -10.70 -12.52 19.69
CA GLU A 277 -11.92 -12.87 20.40
C GLU A 277 -12.46 -14.23 19.93
N LEU A 278 -12.60 -15.15 20.88
CA LEU A 278 -13.35 -16.38 20.67
C LEU A 278 -14.83 -16.03 20.38
N PRO A 279 -15.46 -16.66 19.37
CA PRO A 279 -16.85 -16.39 19.07
C PRO A 279 -17.74 -16.69 20.29
N LEU A 280 -18.62 -15.73 20.63
CA LEU A 280 -19.55 -15.82 21.78
C LEU A 280 -20.47 -17.04 21.73
N SER A 281 -20.70 -17.59 20.53
CA SER A 281 -21.42 -18.83 20.29
C SER A 281 -20.59 -19.72 19.36
N PRO A 282 -20.20 -20.94 19.77
CA PRO A 282 -19.49 -21.85 18.89
C PRO A 282 -20.37 -22.22 17.71
N SER A 283 -19.84 -22.07 16.50
CA SER A 283 -20.44 -22.64 15.29
C SER A 283 -20.58 -24.16 15.46
N PRO A 284 -21.64 -24.79 14.93
CA PRO A 284 -21.75 -26.24 14.95
C PRO A 284 -20.54 -26.86 14.24
N LEU A 285 -19.86 -27.78 14.92
CA LEU A 285 -18.70 -28.48 14.40
C LEU A 285 -19.08 -29.26 13.15
N THR A 286 -18.22 -29.21 12.13
CA THR A 286 -18.29 -30.12 11.00
C THR A 286 -18.05 -31.56 11.45
N LYS A 287 -18.48 -32.55 10.66
CA LYS A 287 -18.24 -33.98 10.95
C LYS A 287 -16.75 -34.31 11.15
N ALA A 288 -15.87 -33.62 10.41
CA ALA A 288 -14.42 -33.80 10.55
C ALA A 288 -13.91 -33.24 11.88
N GLU A 289 -14.39 -32.06 12.28
CA GLU A 289 -14.03 -31.44 13.56
C GLU A 289 -14.57 -32.24 14.75
N MET A 290 -15.82 -32.73 14.69
CA MET A 290 -16.37 -33.64 15.71
C MET A 290 -15.50 -34.87 15.90
N LYS A 291 -15.05 -35.50 14.80
CA LYS A 291 -14.18 -36.67 14.85
C LYS A 291 -12.80 -36.36 15.45
N CYS A 292 -12.27 -35.15 15.22
CA CYS A 292 -11.03 -34.69 15.83
C CYS A 292 -11.20 -34.46 17.34
N GLU A 293 -12.30 -33.85 17.77
CA GLU A 293 -12.64 -33.66 19.18
C GLU A 293 -12.81 -35.00 19.91
N GLU A 294 -13.55 -35.94 19.32
CA GLU A 294 -13.70 -37.30 19.84
C GLU A 294 -12.34 -38.01 19.96
N LEU A 295 -11.48 -37.90 18.92
CA LEU A 295 -10.16 -38.49 18.94
C LEU A 295 -9.28 -37.87 20.04
N PHE A 296 -9.34 -36.56 20.22
CA PHE A 296 -8.62 -35.86 21.29
C PHE A 296 -9.13 -36.32 22.65
N ALA A 297 -10.44 -36.31 22.89
CA ALA A 297 -11.04 -36.76 24.14
C ALA A 297 -10.64 -38.20 24.50
N LEU A 298 -10.61 -39.11 23.50
CA LEU A 298 -10.25 -40.52 23.70
C LEU A 298 -8.75 -40.77 23.89
N SER A 299 -7.88 -39.98 23.27
CA SER A 299 -6.45 -40.31 23.15
C SER A 299 -5.52 -39.34 23.86
N HIS A 300 -6.02 -38.22 24.35
CA HIS A 300 -5.21 -37.30 25.14
C HIS A 300 -4.88 -37.94 26.48
N THR A 301 -3.63 -37.83 26.88
CA THR A 301 -3.15 -38.22 28.19
C THR A 301 -2.17 -37.18 28.68
N ARG A 302 -1.79 -37.26 29.96
CA ARG A 302 -0.82 -36.36 30.55
C ARG A 302 0.33 -37.16 31.13
N THR A 303 1.57 -36.76 30.84
CA THR A 303 2.75 -37.38 31.45
C THR A 303 2.84 -37.04 32.94
N PRO A 304 3.59 -37.80 33.76
CA PRO A 304 3.83 -37.47 35.16
C PRO A 304 4.43 -36.07 35.38
N GLU A 305 5.19 -35.55 34.41
CA GLU A 305 5.76 -34.19 34.42
C GLU A 305 4.77 -33.12 33.94
N GLY A 306 3.51 -33.49 33.69
CA GLY A 306 2.43 -32.57 33.36
C GLY A 306 2.32 -32.19 31.88
N ARG A 307 3.03 -32.86 30.96
CA ARG A 307 2.93 -32.58 29.51
C ARG A 307 1.75 -33.31 28.89
N TYR A 308 1.03 -32.64 28.00
CA TYR A 308 -0.02 -33.30 27.21
C TYR A 308 0.59 -34.17 26.11
N VAL A 309 0.10 -35.40 26.01
CA VAL A 309 0.36 -36.32 24.91
C VAL A 309 -0.94 -36.48 24.16
N VAL A 310 -0.94 -36.09 22.89
CA VAL A 310 -2.12 -36.12 22.03
C VAL A 310 -1.82 -36.97 20.81
N ARG A 311 -2.80 -37.76 20.36
CA ARG A 311 -2.67 -38.46 19.09
C ARG A 311 -2.97 -37.48 17.95
N LEU A 312 -2.07 -37.43 16.98
CA LEU A 312 -2.27 -36.57 15.81
C LEU A 312 -3.44 -37.09 14.96
N PRO A 313 -4.47 -36.28 14.70
CA PRO A 313 -5.54 -36.66 13.77
C PRO A 313 -5.00 -36.77 12.35
N VAL A 314 -5.46 -37.79 11.63
CA VAL A 314 -5.14 -38.00 10.21
C VAL A 314 -6.43 -38.05 9.40
N ALA A 315 -6.45 -37.35 8.26
CA ALA A 315 -7.64 -37.27 7.40
C ALA A 315 -7.98 -38.62 6.72
N SER A 316 -6.97 -39.47 6.51
CA SER A 316 -7.08 -40.81 5.93
C SER A 316 -6.19 -41.80 6.66
N MET A 317 -6.39 -43.10 6.44
CA MET A 317 -5.46 -44.12 6.96
C MET A 317 -4.04 -43.81 6.48
N LEU A 318 -3.08 -43.84 7.41
CA LEU A 318 -1.67 -43.69 7.08
C LEU A 318 -1.21 -44.90 6.25
N PRO A 319 -0.37 -44.69 5.23
CA PRO A 319 0.28 -45.79 4.53
C PRO A 319 1.20 -46.57 5.48
N ASP A 320 1.59 -47.78 5.12
CA ASP A 320 2.61 -48.49 5.90
C ASP A 320 3.94 -47.72 5.83
N LEU A 321 4.42 -47.27 6.98
CA LEU A 321 5.67 -46.52 7.13
C LEU A 321 6.80 -47.39 7.69
N SER A 322 6.58 -48.69 7.88
CA SER A 322 7.54 -49.64 8.48
C SER A 322 8.93 -49.57 7.83
N GLU A 323 8.98 -49.53 6.50
CA GLU A 323 10.23 -49.46 5.71
C GLU A 323 11.01 -48.15 5.92
N THR A 324 10.31 -47.05 6.24
CA THR A 324 10.94 -45.73 6.44
C THR A 324 11.54 -45.57 7.84
N ARG A 325 11.25 -46.48 8.78
CA ARG A 325 11.67 -46.39 10.19
C ARG A 325 13.18 -46.27 10.34
N LYS A 326 13.97 -47.08 9.62
CA LYS A 326 15.45 -47.04 9.70
C LYS A 326 15.99 -45.67 9.30
N ALA A 327 15.49 -45.10 8.19
CA ALA A 327 15.91 -43.80 7.70
C ALA A 327 15.48 -42.67 8.67
N ALA A 328 14.25 -42.72 9.17
CA ALA A 328 13.72 -41.74 10.12
C ALA A 328 14.53 -41.71 11.44
N VAL A 329 14.84 -42.88 12.01
CA VAL A 329 15.67 -42.99 13.22
C VAL A 329 17.07 -42.43 12.99
N GLN A 330 17.70 -42.74 11.84
CA GLN A 330 19.01 -42.18 11.52
C GLN A 330 18.97 -40.66 11.36
N SER A 331 17.91 -40.11 10.78
CA SER A 331 17.71 -38.66 10.67
C SER A 331 17.52 -38.01 12.04
N LEU A 332 16.75 -38.64 12.94
CA LEU A 332 16.57 -38.18 14.31
C LEU A 332 17.91 -38.16 15.07
N LEU A 333 18.67 -39.26 15.04
CA LEU A 333 19.97 -39.34 15.71
C LEU A 333 20.98 -38.32 15.17
N ARG A 334 20.97 -38.05 13.85
CA ARG A 334 21.80 -36.97 13.26
C ARG A 334 21.37 -35.60 13.78
N THR A 335 20.07 -35.38 13.92
CA THR A 335 19.49 -34.12 14.40
C THR A 335 19.83 -33.89 15.87
N GLU A 336 19.69 -34.92 16.71
CA GLU A 336 20.07 -34.90 18.13
C GLU A 336 21.57 -34.64 18.30
N LYS A 337 22.44 -35.34 17.57
CA LYS A 337 23.89 -35.09 17.59
C LYS A 337 24.23 -33.66 17.18
N ARG A 338 23.54 -33.11 16.17
CA ARG A 338 23.73 -31.72 15.72
C ARG A 338 23.29 -30.73 16.81
N PHE A 339 22.19 -30.99 17.49
CA PHE A 339 21.72 -30.13 18.57
C PHE A 339 22.62 -30.20 19.80
N GLN A 340 23.12 -31.38 20.19
CA GLN A 340 24.09 -31.54 21.27
C GLN A 340 25.41 -30.79 20.99
N LYS A 341 25.92 -30.82 19.75
CA LYS A 341 27.09 -30.02 19.33
C LYS A 341 26.85 -28.51 19.38
N LYS A 342 25.62 -28.05 19.18
CA LYS A 342 25.30 -26.61 19.25
C LYS A 342 25.19 -26.10 20.69
N THR A 343 24.71 -26.92 21.63
CA THR A 343 24.65 -26.58 23.06
C THR A 343 26.02 -26.51 23.74
N THR A 344 27.03 -27.24 23.25
CA THR A 344 28.42 -27.12 23.76
C THR A 344 29.15 -25.91 23.20
N ASN A 345 28.87 -25.51 21.95
CA ASN A 345 29.50 -24.32 21.33
C ASN A 345 28.93 -22.97 21.81
N SER A 346 27.78 -22.93 22.48
CA SER A 346 27.21 -21.67 23.00
C SER A 346 27.74 -21.27 24.39
N ARG A 347 28.45 -22.15 25.11
CA ARG A 347 29.07 -21.82 26.40
C ARG A 347 30.51 -21.31 26.30
N SER A 348 31.16 -21.42 25.14
CA SER A 348 32.54 -20.96 24.92
C SER A 348 32.66 -19.52 24.42
N SER A 349 31.55 -18.81 24.14
CA SER A 349 31.58 -17.43 23.60
C SER A 349 31.20 -16.33 24.61
N MET A 350 31.14 -16.64 25.91
CA MET A 350 30.85 -15.65 26.99
C MET A 350 32.05 -15.37 27.90
N LYS A 351 33.28 -15.53 27.40
CA LYS A 351 34.49 -15.02 28.05
C LYS A 351 35.46 -14.51 26.99
N THR A 352 35.27 -13.25 26.58
CA THR A 352 36.30 -12.26 26.21
C THR A 352 35.58 -11.11 25.52
N SER A 353 35.37 -10.03 26.30
CA SER A 353 35.48 -8.61 25.91
C SER A 353 34.84 -7.77 27.00
#